data_AF-A0A952LGD5-F1
#
_entry.id   AF-A0A952LGD5-F1
#
_cell.length_a   1.000
_cell.length_b   1.000
_cell.length_c   1.000
_cell.angle_alpha   90.00
_cell.angle_beta   90.00
_cell.angle_gamma   90.00
#
_symmetry.space_group_name_H-M   'P 1'
#
loop_
_entity.id
_entity.type
_entity.pdbx_description
1 polymer ?
#
loop_
_entity_poly.entity_id
_entity_poly.type
_entity_poly.pdbx_seq_one_letter_code
_entity_poly.pdbx_strand_id
1 'polypeptide(L)' 'ALKYERGKMHAPKVIAKGQDLIAQKIKEVAKEHGIKIVEDPPLARTLYSSCEIGDYIPENLYEAVAKILAEIYKAKKVV' A
#
# COMPACT_ATOMS: atom_id res chain seq x y z
N ALA A 1 -0.91 -3.96 3.20
CA ALA A 1 0.36 -3.21 3.24
C ALA A 1 1.11 -3.44 1.93
N LEU A 2 1.57 -2.36 1.31
CA LEU A 2 2.28 -2.38 0.05
C LEU A 2 3.73 -1.95 0.26
N LYS A 3 4.66 -2.59 -0.47
CA LYS A 3 6.05 -2.19 -0.57
C LYS A 3 6.34 -1.74 -2.00
N TYR A 4 7.00 -0.61 -2.14
CA TYR A 4 7.46 -0.13 -3.44
C TYR A 4 8.84 0.53 -3.31
N GLU A 5 9.78 0.09 -4.14
CA GLU A 5 11.11 0.69 -4.28
C GLU A 5 11.27 1.27 -5.69
N ARG A 6 11.23 2.60 -5.79
CA ARG A 6 11.38 3.32 -7.06
C ARG A 6 12.72 2.94 -7.72
N GLY A 7 12.68 2.59 -9.00
CA GLY A 7 13.86 2.21 -9.78
C GLY A 7 14.33 0.76 -9.61
N LYS A 8 13.72 -0.01 -8.69
CA LYS A 8 13.99 -1.46 -8.53
C LYS A 8 12.77 -2.32 -8.81
N MET A 9 11.57 -1.81 -8.53
CA MET A 9 10.32 -2.54 -8.68
C MET A 9 9.49 -1.95 -9.81
N HIS A 10 8.93 -2.82 -10.65
CA HIS A 10 8.03 -2.43 -11.73
C HIS A 10 6.64 -2.04 -11.20
N ALA A 11 6.18 -2.70 -10.13
CA ALA A 11 4.94 -2.37 -9.45
C ALA A 11 5.07 -2.53 -7.92
N PRO A 12 4.19 -1.90 -7.14
CA PRO A 12 4.05 -2.16 -5.71
C PRO A 12 3.71 -3.63 -5.42
N LYS A 13 4.34 -4.19 -4.40
CA LYS A 13 4.17 -5.57 -3.96
C LYS A 13 3.36 -5.64 -2.67
N VAL A 14 2.43 -6.57 -2.58
CA VAL A 14 1.67 -6.86 -1.36
C VAL A 14 2.57 -7.60 -0.37
N ILE A 15 2.85 -6.99 0.77
CA ILE A 15 3.71 -7.58 1.82
C ILE A 15 2.93 -8.02 3.06
N ALA A 16 1.71 -7.53 3.23
CA ALA A 16 0.80 -8.01 4.26
C ALA A 16 -0.64 -7.70 3.84
N LYS A 17 -1.58 -8.58 4.20
CA LYS A 17 -3.03 -8.35 4.11
C LYS A 17 -3.69 -8.90 5.37
N GLY A 18 -4.83 -8.35 5.74
CA GLY A 18 -5.55 -8.80 6.93
C GLY A 18 -6.91 -8.12 7.06
N GLN A 19 -7.77 -8.75 7.84
CA GLN A 19 -9.09 -8.25 8.26
C GLN A 19 -9.13 -8.13 9.79
N ASP A 20 -10.08 -7.34 10.29
CA ASP A 20 -10.36 -7.16 11.71
C ASP A 20 -9.10 -6.91 12.54
N LEU A 21 -8.81 -7.80 13.51
CA LEU A 21 -7.68 -7.68 14.41
C LEU A 21 -6.33 -7.69 13.68
N ILE A 22 -6.19 -8.46 12.60
CA ILE A 22 -4.96 -8.49 11.81
C ILE A 22 -4.75 -7.14 11.12
N ALA A 23 -5.81 -6.55 10.57
CA ALA A 23 -5.74 -5.22 9.96
C ALA A 23 -5.36 -4.15 11.00
N GLN A 24 -5.89 -4.23 12.21
CA GLN A 24 -5.51 -3.34 13.31
C GLN A 24 -4.03 -3.48 13.67
N LYS A 25 -3.52 -4.72 13.77
CA LYS A 25 -2.11 -4.95 14.08
C LYS A 25 -1.17 -4.44 12.98
N ILE A 26 -1.55 -4.58 11.71
CA ILE A 26 -0.80 -3.99 10.59
C ILE A 26 -0.74 -2.47 10.71
N LYS A 27 -1.86 -1.81 11.07
CA LYS A 27 -1.91 -0.35 11.26
C LYS A 27 -1.06 0.08 12.47
N GLU A 28 -1.06 -0.68 13.56
CA GLU A 28 -0.24 -0.43 14.74
C GLU A 28 1.25 -0.45 14.40
N VAL A 29 1.72 -1.53 13.78
CA VAL A 29 3.12 -1.68 13.35
C VAL A 29 3.51 -0.57 12.36
N ALA A 30 2.61 -0.22 11.43
CA ALA A 30 2.86 0.88 10.50
C ALA A 30 3.05 2.23 11.23
N LYS A 31 2.26 2.52 12.26
CA LYS A 31 2.41 3.73 13.08
C LYS A 31 3.75 3.74 13.83
N GLU A 32 4.13 2.63 14.46
CA GLU A 32 5.39 2.49 15.20
C GLU A 32 6.62 2.79 14.32
N HIS A 33 6.55 2.43 13.04
CA HIS A 33 7.64 2.63 12.09
C HIS A 33 7.51 3.93 11.28
N GLY A 34 6.55 4.80 11.61
CA GLY A 34 6.30 6.04 10.86
C GLY A 34 5.88 5.83 9.41
N ILE A 35 5.30 4.67 9.09
CA ILE A 35 4.78 4.34 7.75
C ILE A 35 3.44 5.04 7.57
N LYS A 36 3.31 5.79 6.47
CA LYS A 36 2.07 6.51 6.14
C LYS A 36 0.93 5.51 5.91
N ILE A 37 -0.18 5.74 6.60
CA ILE A 37 -1.44 5.02 6.40
C ILE A 37 -2.35 5.93 5.57
N VAL A 38 -2.87 5.39 4.47
CA VAL A 38 -3.85 6.05 3.60
C VAL A 38 -5.12 5.23 3.63
N GLU A 39 -6.24 5.88 3.89
CA GLU A 39 -7.55 5.23 3.97
C GLU A 39 -8.28 5.36 2.63
N ASP A 40 -8.45 4.23 1.97
CA ASP A 40 -9.22 4.10 0.73
C ASP A 40 -9.98 2.76 0.79
N PRO A 41 -11.21 2.75 1.34
CA PRO A 41 -11.99 1.53 1.51
C PRO A 41 -12.23 0.73 0.22
N PRO A 42 -12.62 1.32 -0.93
CA PRO A 42 -12.82 0.55 -2.15
C PRO A 42 -11.51 -0.06 -2.65
N LEU A 43 -10.42 0.70 -2.70
CA LEU A 43 -9.12 0.16 -3.13
C LEU A 43 -8.62 -0.96 -2.22
N ALA A 44 -8.77 -0.78 -0.89
CA ALA A 44 -8.36 -1.79 0.08
C ALA A 44 -9.14 -3.10 -0.08
N ARG A 45 -10.46 -3.02 -0.34
CA ARG A 45 -11.30 -4.20 -0.60
C ARG A 45 -10.86 -4.91 -1.87
N THR A 46 -10.64 -4.18 -2.96
CA THR A 46 -10.21 -4.78 -4.23
C THR A 46 -8.82 -5.43 -4.09
N LEU A 47 -7.85 -4.74 -3.46
CA LEU A 47 -6.53 -5.33 -3.19
C LEU A 47 -6.62 -6.58 -2.32
N TYR A 48 -7.53 -6.61 -1.34
CA TYR A 48 -7.71 -7.77 -0.48
C TYR A 48 -8.29 -8.98 -1.23
N SER A 49 -9.26 -8.75 -2.12
CA SER A 49 -9.90 -9.82 -2.91
C SER A 49 -9.08 -10.29 -4.10
N SER A 50 -8.24 -9.42 -4.67
CA SER A 50 -7.58 -9.67 -5.96
C SER A 50 -6.10 -10.01 -5.86
N CYS A 51 -5.49 -9.97 -4.67
CA CYS A 51 -4.07 -10.24 -4.48
C CYS A 51 -3.78 -11.11 -3.25
N GLU A 52 -2.73 -11.92 -3.36
CA GLU A 52 -2.10 -12.62 -2.24
C GLU A 52 -0.85 -11.89 -1.74
N ILE A 53 -0.38 -12.28 -0.56
CA ILE A 53 0.91 -11.78 -0.04
C ILE A 53 2.01 -12.33 -0.95
N GLY A 54 2.85 -11.43 -1.45
CA GLY A 54 3.88 -11.77 -2.43
C GLY A 54 3.53 -11.35 -3.85
N ASP A 55 2.28 -10.99 -4.13
CA ASP A 55 1.88 -10.56 -5.47
C ASP A 55 2.25 -9.10 -5.72
N TYR A 56 2.51 -8.80 -6.98
CA TYR A 56 2.44 -7.43 -7.48
C TYR A 56 0.98 -7.03 -7.63
N ILE A 57 0.67 -5.75 -7.41
CA ILE A 57 -0.68 -5.26 -7.68
C ILE A 57 -1.04 -5.50 -9.16
N PRO A 58 -2.32 -5.71 -9.50
CA PRO A 58 -2.78 -5.88 -10.87
C PRO A 58 -2.82 -4.53 -11.61
N GLU A 59 -2.70 -4.58 -12.93
CA GLU A 59 -2.59 -3.38 -13.80
C GLU A 59 -3.78 -2.43 -13.66
N ASN A 60 -4.99 -2.97 -13.46
CA ASN A 60 -6.21 -2.17 -13.27
C ASN A 60 -6.17 -1.30 -11.99
N LEU A 61 -5.25 -1.56 -11.06
CA LEU A 61 -5.05 -0.78 -9.84
C LEU A 61 -3.84 0.14 -9.91
N TYR A 62 -3.09 0.15 -11.02
CA TYR A 62 -1.86 0.94 -11.14
C TYR A 62 -2.13 2.42 -10.97
N GLU A 63 -3.16 2.94 -11.62
CA GLU A 63 -3.48 4.37 -11.58
C GLU A 63 -3.83 4.83 -10.14
N ALA A 64 -4.71 4.08 -9.47
CA ALA A 64 -5.13 4.38 -8.11
C ALA A 64 -3.94 4.37 -7.13
N VAL A 65 -3.10 3.34 -7.20
CA VAL A 65 -1.93 3.22 -6.33
C VAL A 65 -0.85 4.25 -6.70
N ALA A 66 -0.64 4.55 -7.98
CA ALA A 66 0.31 5.56 -8.43
C ALA A 66 -0.07 6.96 -7.94
N LYS A 67 -1.36 7.30 -7.92
CA LYS A 67 -1.85 8.56 -7.37
C LYS A 67 -1.49 8.70 -5.88
N ILE A 68 -1.74 7.67 -5.09
CA ILE A 68 -1.38 7.64 -3.66
C ILE A 68 0.13 7.76 -3.47
N LEU A 69 0.92 7.02 -4.24
CA LEU A 69 2.39 7.11 -4.17
C LEU A 69 2.87 8.52 -4.55
N ALA A 70 2.30 9.14 -5.57
CA ALA A 70 2.64 10.49 -5.98
C ALA A 70 2.36 11.50 -4.86
N GLU A 71 1.24 11.38 -4.15
CA GLU A 71 0.95 12.22 -2.99
C GLU A 71 1.95 12.02 -1.85
N ILE A 72 2.30 10.77 -1.53
CA ILE A 72 3.30 10.44 -0.49
C ILE A 72 4.67 11.01 -0.86
N TYR A 73 5.10 10.88 -2.11
CA TYR A 73 6.40 11.39 -2.57
C TYR A 73 6.42 12.92 -2.67
N LYS A 74 5.31 13.56 -3.05
CA LYS A 74 5.19 15.03 -3.02
C LYS A 74 5.28 15.55 -1.58
N ALA A 75 4.58 14.91 -0.64
CA ALA A 75 4.64 15.26 0.78
C ALA A 75 6.05 15.06 1.37
N LYS A 76 6.79 14.03 0.94
CA LYS A 76 8.20 13.83 1.33
C LYS A 76 9.19 14.79 0.67
N LYS A 77 8.83 15.44 -0.44
CA LYS A 77 9.67 16.42 -1.16
C LYS A 77 9.65 17.82 -0.55
N VAL A 78 9.03 18.00 0.61
CA VAL A 78 9.22 19.21 1.43
C VAL A 78 10.41 18.97 2.35
N VAL A 79 11.61 18.97 1.77
CA VAL A 79 12.90 19.21 2.45
C VAL A 79 13.78 19.96 1.47
#